data_AF-A0A950RVL7-F1
#
_entry.id   AF-A0A950RVL7-F1
#
_cell.length_a   1.000
_cell.length_b   1.000
_cell.length_c   1.000
_cell.angle_alpha   90.00
_cell.angle_beta   90.00
_cell.angle_gamma   90.00
#
_symmetry.space_group_name_H-M   'P 1'
#
loop_
_entity.id
_entity.type
_entity.pdbx_description
1 polymer ?
#
loop_
_entity_poly.entity_id
_entity_poly.type
_entity_poly.pdbx_seq_one_letter_code
_entity_poly.pdbx_strand_id
1 'polypeptide(L)'
;MAGYLVDMSGGVQVLAEPQRVFDSRNGPKPAAGSTSCLTLAGQSGVPGSASAALVNVASVFSTGLGWLTVFPAGQPLPPTSTVNFDQTAVAVANGTIVPLGSGGQACVYVARSLTDFVVDLIGYVN
;
A
#
# COMPACT_ATOMS: atom_id res chain seq x y z
N MET A 1 6.24 11.31 3.22
CA MET A 1 6.62 9.96 3.68
C MET A 1 6.03 9.74 5.07
N ALA A 2 5.01 8.89 5.16
CA ALA A 2 4.47 8.41 6.43
C ALA A 2 4.68 6.90 6.44
N GLY A 3 5.38 6.36 7.44
CA GLY A 3 5.69 4.94 7.57
C GLY A 3 5.15 4.41 8.89
N TYR A 4 4.56 3.22 8.88
CA TYR A 4 4.17 2.51 10.10
C TYR A 4 5.29 1.53 10.42
N LEU A 5 6.22 1.91 11.29
CA LEU A 5 7.36 1.07 11.64
C LEU A 5 7.13 0.47 13.02
N VAL A 6 7.16 -0.86 13.11
CA VAL A 6 7.32 -1.61 14.35
C VAL A 6 8.63 -2.38 14.21
N ASP A 7 9.51 -2.28 15.22
CA ASP A 7 10.83 -2.94 15.35
C ASP A 7 11.33 -3.72 14.11
N MET A 8 11.94 -3.01 13.16
CA MET A 8 12.55 -3.61 11.97
C MET A 8 14.07 -3.65 12.15
N SER A 9 14.64 -4.85 12.30
CA SER A 9 16.08 -5.06 12.22
C SER A 9 16.44 -5.57 10.83
N GLY A 10 16.94 -4.69 9.94
CA GLY A 10 17.29 -5.08 8.57
C GLY A 10 17.78 -3.93 7.70
N GLY A 11 18.53 -4.26 6.65
CA GLY A 11 18.97 -3.30 5.64
C GLY A 11 17.87 -3.02 4.62
N VAL A 12 17.66 -1.74 4.27
CA VAL A 12 16.80 -1.35 3.14
C VAL A 12 17.46 -1.75 1.83
N GLN A 13 16.72 -2.42 0.95
CA GLN A 13 17.13 -2.79 -0.40
C GLN A 13 16.14 -2.19 -1.40
N VAL A 14 16.65 -1.52 -2.42
CA VAL A 14 15.83 -0.96 -3.51
C VAL A 14 15.83 -1.97 -4.66
N LEU A 15 14.67 -2.19 -5.27
CA LEU A 15 14.57 -3.02 -6.47
C LEU A 15 15.30 -2.35 -7.63
N ALA A 16 15.83 -3.15 -8.56
CA ALA A 16 16.48 -2.62 -9.76
C ALA A 16 15.53 -1.72 -10.58
N GLU A 17 14.25 -2.07 -10.61
CA GLU A 17 13.17 -1.29 -11.22
C GLU A 17 11.89 -1.37 -10.38
N PRO A 18 11.14 -0.27 -10.18
CA PRO A 18 9.84 -0.32 -9.52
C PRO A 18 8.86 -1.24 -10.25
N GLN A 19 8.08 -2.03 -9.51
CA GLN A 19 7.15 -3.02 -10.05
C GLN A 19 5.71 -2.66 -9.69
N ARG A 20 4.81 -2.59 -10.68
CA ARG A 20 3.38 -2.44 -10.42
C ARG A 20 2.78 -3.76 -9.95
N VAL A 21 2.50 -3.86 -8.66
CA VAL A 21 1.98 -5.09 -8.04
C VAL A 21 0.47 -5.09 -7.91
N PHE A 22 -0.18 -3.93 -8.03
CA PHE A 22 -1.64 -3.83 -8.03
C PHE A 22 -2.13 -2.60 -8.79
N ASP A 23 -3.25 -2.75 -9.50
CA ASP A 23 -3.92 -1.68 -10.24
C ASP A 23 -5.43 -1.99 -10.35
N SER A 24 -6.27 -1.26 -9.62
CA SER A 24 -7.72 -1.51 -9.65
C SER A 24 -8.44 -0.95 -10.87
N ARG A 25 -7.80 -0.10 -11.68
CA ARG A 25 -8.47 0.73 -12.70
C ARG A 25 -9.14 -0.07 -13.83
N ASN A 26 -8.74 -1.33 -14.00
CA ASN A 26 -9.30 -2.24 -15.00
C ASN A 26 -10.41 -3.15 -14.45
N GLY A 27 -10.85 -2.91 -13.21
CA GLY A 27 -11.89 -3.69 -12.54
C GLY A 27 -12.90 -2.83 -11.79
N PRO A 28 -13.74 -3.43 -10.94
CA PRO A 28 -14.62 -2.67 -10.07
C PRO A 28 -13.82 -1.76 -9.15
N LYS A 29 -14.15 -0.47 -9.15
CA LYS A 29 -13.53 0.51 -8.27
C LYS A 29 -13.75 0.10 -6.80
N PRO A 30 -12.68 -0.03 -6.00
CA PRO A 30 -12.77 -0.37 -4.58
C PRO A 30 -13.77 0.50 -3.81
N ALA A 31 -14.70 -0.14 -3.10
CA ALA A 31 -15.72 0.53 -2.32
C ALA A 31 -15.15 1.16 -1.04
N ALA A 32 -15.77 2.23 -0.56
CA ALA A 32 -15.49 2.74 0.78
C ALA A 32 -15.78 1.66 1.84
N GLY A 33 -14.88 1.53 2.82
CA GLY A 33 -14.93 0.49 3.83
C GLY A 33 -14.31 -0.85 3.41
N SER A 34 -13.85 -0.99 2.15
CA SER A 34 -13.19 -2.22 1.70
C SER A 34 -11.69 -2.25 2.03
N THR A 35 -11.17 -3.47 2.18
CA THR A 35 -9.74 -3.75 2.37
C THR A 35 -9.28 -4.74 1.32
N SER A 36 -8.15 -4.46 0.67
CA SER A 36 -7.47 -5.37 -0.24
C SER A 36 -6.09 -5.71 0.31
N CYS A 37 -5.77 -7.00 0.48
CA CYS A 37 -4.46 -7.45 0.95
C CYS A 37 -3.64 -8.05 -0.20
N LEU A 38 -2.40 -7.59 -0.33
CA LEU A 38 -1.50 -7.90 -1.44
C LEU A 38 -0.31 -8.69 -0.90
N THR A 39 0.00 -9.83 -1.52
CA THR A 39 1.24 -10.56 -1.25
C THR A 39 2.41 -9.85 -1.90
N LEU A 40 3.36 -9.41 -1.08
CA LEU A 40 4.54 -8.67 -1.52
C LEU A 40 5.82 -9.46 -1.30
N ALA A 41 5.91 -10.27 -0.23
CA ALA A 41 7.04 -11.16 -0.03
C ALA A 41 7.09 -12.24 -1.11
N GLY A 42 8.29 -12.60 -1.56
CA GLY A 42 8.50 -13.63 -2.58
C GLY A 42 8.06 -13.23 -3.99
N GLN A 43 7.72 -11.96 -4.22
CA GLN A 43 7.30 -11.42 -5.51
C GLN A 43 8.31 -10.39 -6.00
N SER A 44 8.46 -10.24 -7.33
CA SER A 44 9.09 -9.06 -7.92
C SER A 44 10.50 -8.73 -7.38
N GLY A 45 11.29 -9.75 -7.04
CA GLY A 45 12.63 -9.59 -6.46
C GLY A 45 12.69 -9.40 -4.95
N VAL A 46 11.55 -9.36 -4.26
CA VAL A 46 11.48 -9.32 -2.79
C VAL A 46 11.65 -10.73 -2.22
N PRO A 47 12.60 -10.95 -1.30
CA PRO A 47 12.76 -12.23 -0.61
C PRO A 47 11.48 -12.63 0.15
N GLY A 48 11.21 -13.94 0.23
CA GLY A 48 10.12 -14.45 1.06
C GLY A 48 10.28 -14.15 2.55
N SER A 49 11.51 -13.86 2.98
CA SER A 49 11.87 -13.49 4.36
C SER A 49 11.80 -11.99 4.64
N ALA A 50 11.42 -11.14 3.67
CA ALA A 50 11.40 -9.70 3.87
C ALA A 50 10.47 -9.30 5.03
N SER A 51 10.97 -8.43 5.91
CA SER A 51 10.25 -7.94 7.09
C SER A 51 9.31 -6.77 6.76
N ALA A 52 9.62 -6.00 5.71
CA ALA A 52 8.81 -4.88 5.25
C ALA A 52 8.94 -4.63 3.74
N ALA A 53 7.97 -3.93 3.17
CA ALA A 53 8.00 -3.45 1.79
C ALA A 53 8.02 -1.92 1.73
N LEU A 54 8.77 -1.39 0.77
CA LEU A 54 8.75 0.02 0.38
C LEU A 54 7.83 0.15 -0.82
N VAL A 55 6.72 0.87 -0.66
CA VAL A 55 5.68 0.99 -1.69
C VAL A 55 5.32 2.45 -1.92
N ASN A 56 4.98 2.78 -3.16
CA ASN A 56 4.20 3.96 -3.49
C ASN A 56 2.75 3.54 -3.69
N VAL A 57 1.84 4.18 -2.96
CA VAL A 57 0.39 3.99 -3.14
C VAL A 57 -0.21 5.25 -3.72
N ALA A 58 -1.03 5.10 -4.76
CA ALA A 58 -1.71 6.21 -5.40
C ALA A 58 -3.21 5.99 -5.43
N SER A 59 -3.98 6.97 -4.96
CA SER A 59 -5.42 7.07 -5.20
C SER A 59 -5.65 7.71 -6.58
N VAL A 60 -6.60 7.19 -7.34
CA VAL A 60 -6.88 7.64 -8.72
C VAL A 60 -8.39 7.73 -8.96
N PHE A 61 -8.83 8.81 -9.60
CA PHE A 61 -10.23 9.04 -9.96
C PHE A 61 -11.22 8.85 -8.79
N SER A 62 -10.93 9.43 -7.64
CA SER A 62 -11.82 9.32 -6.48
C SER A 62 -13.16 10.03 -6.71
N THR A 63 -14.23 9.56 -6.08
CA THR A 63 -15.57 10.20 -6.21
C THR A 63 -15.90 11.17 -5.09
N GLY A 64 -14.95 11.47 -4.20
CA GLY A 64 -15.17 12.35 -3.07
C GLY A 64 -13.96 12.40 -2.13
N LEU A 65 -14.13 13.09 -1.00
CA LEU A 65 -13.10 13.17 0.04
C LEU A 65 -12.89 11.80 0.69
N GLY A 66 -11.63 11.42 0.89
CA GLY A 66 -11.27 10.16 1.53
C GLY A 66 -9.78 9.99 1.77
N TRP A 67 -9.39 8.79 2.18
CA TRP A 67 -8.00 8.41 2.34
C TRP A 67 -7.79 6.92 2.13
N LEU A 68 -6.55 6.55 1.84
CA LEU A 68 -6.08 5.18 1.88
C LEU A 68 -5.24 4.96 3.14
N THR A 69 -5.37 3.80 3.76
CA THR A 69 -4.50 3.34 4.87
C THR A 69 -3.79 2.07 4.46
N VAL A 70 -2.46 2.08 4.49
CA VAL A 70 -1.61 0.91 4.22
C VAL A 70 -1.10 0.35 5.54
N PHE A 71 -1.29 -0.96 5.78
CA PHE A 71 -0.98 -1.60 7.06
C PHE A 71 -0.65 -3.10 6.91
N PRO A 72 0.04 -3.73 7.89
CA PRO A 72 0.40 -5.15 7.81
C PRO A 72 -0.84 -6.05 7.84
N ALA A 73 -0.86 -7.10 7.02
CA ALA A 73 -1.94 -8.07 7.06
C ALA A 73 -2.02 -8.81 8.40
N GLY A 74 -3.23 -9.09 8.87
CA GLY A 74 -3.47 -9.72 10.18
C GLY A 74 -3.36 -8.76 11.37
N GLN A 75 -3.06 -7.48 11.16
CA GLN A 75 -3.14 -6.45 12.20
C GLN A 75 -4.48 -5.69 12.14
N PRO A 76 -4.97 -5.14 13.25
CA PRO A 76 -6.11 -4.24 13.25
C PRO A 76 -5.86 -3.02 12.35
N LEU A 77 -6.92 -2.51 11.71
CA LEU A 77 -6.86 -1.28 10.92
C LEU A 77 -6.38 -0.11 11.81
N PRO A 78 -5.26 0.55 11.48
CA PRO A 78 -4.78 1.70 12.26
C PRO A 78 -5.70 2.93 12.09
N PRO A 79 -5.77 3.84 13.09
CA PRO A 79 -6.55 5.07 13.00
C PRO A 79 -5.83 6.18 12.20
N THR A 80 -4.90 5.83 11.31
CA THR A 80 -4.04 6.77 10.57
C THR A 80 -4.23 6.61 9.06
N SER A 81 -3.97 7.68 8.31
CA SER A 81 -3.97 7.65 6.85
C SER A 81 -2.56 7.59 6.26
N THR A 82 -2.44 6.97 5.09
CA THR A 82 -1.21 6.96 4.29
C THR A 82 -1.27 8.05 3.21
N VAL A 83 -2.39 8.18 2.50
CA VAL A 83 -2.60 9.27 1.51
C VAL A 83 -4.04 9.75 1.57
N ASN A 84 -4.22 11.06 1.64
CA ASN A 84 -5.54 11.71 1.62
C ASN A 84 -5.82 12.20 0.20
N PHE A 85 -7.08 12.15 -0.21
CA PHE A 85 -7.49 12.52 -1.56
C PHE A 85 -8.86 13.20 -1.57
N ASP A 86 -9.14 13.90 -2.66
CA ASP A 86 -10.46 14.41 -3.01
C ASP A 86 -10.74 14.23 -4.50
N GLN A 87 -11.98 14.52 -4.90
CA GLN A 87 -12.45 14.34 -6.28
C GLN A 87 -11.88 15.36 -7.29
N THR A 88 -11.18 16.39 -6.82
CA THR A 88 -10.60 17.43 -7.70
C THR A 88 -9.25 17.03 -8.24
N ALA A 89 -8.54 16.13 -7.54
CA ALA A 89 -7.28 15.57 -7.99
C ALA A 89 -7.50 14.31 -8.85
N VAL A 90 -6.88 14.28 -10.03
CA VAL A 90 -6.87 13.08 -10.89
C VAL A 90 -6.19 11.91 -10.20
N ALA A 91 -5.06 12.17 -9.55
CA ALA A 91 -4.33 11.21 -8.75
C ALA A 91 -3.55 11.89 -7.62
N VAL A 92 -3.44 11.23 -6.47
CA VAL A 92 -2.58 11.64 -5.35
C VAL A 92 -1.85 10.42 -4.84
N ALA A 93 -0.53 10.54 -4.66
CA ALA A 93 0.34 9.44 -4.28
C ALA A 93 1.17 9.77 -3.03
N ASN A 94 1.52 8.73 -2.27
CA ASN A 94 2.50 8.82 -1.20
C ASN A 94 3.32 7.53 -1.09
N GLY A 95 4.61 7.69 -0.83
CA GLY A 95 5.52 6.59 -0.50
C GLY A 95 5.45 6.24 0.99
N THR A 96 5.44 4.94 1.28
CA THR A 96 5.43 4.40 2.65
C THR A 96 6.30 3.14 2.76
N ILE A 97 6.76 2.88 3.98
CA ILE A 97 7.37 1.60 4.36
C ILE A 97 6.36 0.91 5.27
N VAL A 98 6.00 -0.33 4.94
CA VAL A 98 5.01 -1.11 5.67
C VAL A 98 5.56 -2.50 6.03
N PRO A 99 5.51 -2.92 7.31
CA PRO A 99 5.82 -4.28 7.71
C PRO A 99 4.94 -5.27 6.97
N LEU A 100 5.51 -6.41 6.60
CA LEU A 100 4.76 -7.50 6.00
C LEU A 100 4.15 -8.35 7.11
N GLY A 101 2.84 -8.53 7.03
CA GLY A 101 2.06 -9.27 8.00
C GLY A 101 1.90 -10.75 7.62
N SER A 102 0.76 -11.34 8.01
CA SER A 102 0.44 -12.74 7.70
C SER A 102 0.58 -13.03 6.20
N GLY A 103 1.33 -14.08 5.85
CA GLY A 103 1.56 -14.47 4.45
C GLY A 103 2.46 -13.53 3.64
N GLY A 104 3.22 -12.64 4.30
CA GLY A 104 4.08 -11.69 3.62
C GLY A 104 3.30 -10.57 2.91
N GLN A 105 2.15 -10.20 3.47
CA GLN A 105 1.19 -9.30 2.83
C GLN A 105 1.11 -7.93 3.52
N ALA A 106 0.76 -6.91 2.74
CA ALA A 106 0.28 -5.62 3.22
C ALA A 106 -1.13 -5.35 2.68
N CYS A 107 -1.96 -4.70 3.48
CA CYS A 107 -3.33 -4.37 3.15
C CYS A 107 -3.52 -2.88 2.88
N VAL A 108 -4.39 -2.54 1.95
CA VAL A 108 -4.84 -1.19 1.64
C VAL A 108 -6.33 -1.08 1.96
N TYR A 109 -6.67 -0.19 2.88
CA TYR A 109 -8.06 0.14 3.24
C TYR A 109 -8.49 1.44 2.55
N VAL A 110 -9.72 1.46 2.03
CA VAL A 110 -10.33 2.63 1.38
C VAL A 110 -11.33 3.28 2.31
N ALA A 111 -11.08 4.52 2.71
CA ALA A 111 -11.94 5.25 3.64
C ALA A 111 -12.83 6.29 2.94
N ARG A 112 -14.07 6.40 3.43
CA ARG A 112 -15.11 7.39 3.07
C ARG A 112 -15.66 7.34 1.65
N SER A 113 -14.81 7.50 0.64
CA SER A 113 -15.22 7.57 -0.77
C SER A 113 -14.49 6.52 -1.58
N LEU A 114 -15.19 5.97 -2.58
CA LEU A 114 -14.61 4.98 -3.49
C LEU A 114 -13.57 5.65 -4.40
N THR A 115 -12.49 4.91 -4.63
CA THR A 115 -11.36 5.38 -5.45
C THR A 115 -10.68 4.18 -6.07
N ASP A 116 -10.08 4.38 -7.24
CA ASP A 116 -9.11 3.40 -7.69
C ASP A 116 -7.82 3.58 -6.91
N PHE A 117 -7.05 2.51 -6.77
CA PHE A 117 -5.70 2.66 -6.30
C PHE A 117 -4.71 1.76 -7.05
N VAL A 118 -3.48 2.25 -7.05
CA VAL A 118 -2.33 1.59 -7.64
C VAL A 118 -1.29 1.42 -6.55
N VAL A 119 -0.60 0.28 -6.55
CA VAL A 119 0.54 0.01 -5.68
C VAL A 119 1.74 -0.34 -6.54
N ASP A 120 2.78 0.49 -6.43
CA ASP A 120 4.08 0.24 -7.02
C ASP A 120 5.06 -0.15 -5.90
N LEU A 121 5.70 -1.30 -6.04
CA LEU A 121 6.69 -1.86 -5.14
C LEU A 121 8.09 -1.39 -5.57
N ILE A 122 8.84 -0.81 -4.65
CA ILE A 122 10.10 -0.09 -4.94
C ILE A 122 11.28 -0.72 -4.21
N GLY A 123 11.04 -1.44 -3.12
CA GLY A 123 12.08 -2.03 -2.30
C GLY A 123 11.52 -2.85 -1.15
N TYR A 124 12.41 -3.35 -0.31
CA TYR A 124 12.07 -4.12 0.87
C TYR A 124 13.10 -3.92 1.99
N VAL A 125 12.74 -4.40 3.18
CA VAL A 125 13.64 -4.54 4.34
C VAL A 125 13.76 -6.04 4.62
N ASN A 126 14.98 -6.52 4.88
CA ASN A 126 15.21 -7.90 5.32
C ASN A 126 14.93 -8.12 6.80
#